data_AF-A0A1H6F998-F1
#
_entry.id   AF-A0A1H6F998-F1
#
_cell.length_a   1.000
_cell.length_b   1.000
_cell.length_c   1.000
_cell.angle_alpha   90.00
_cell.angle_beta   90.00
_cell.angle_gamma   90.00
#
_symmetry.space_group_name_H-M   'P 1'
#
loop_
_entity.id
_entity.type
_entity.pdbx_description
1 polymer ?
#
loop_
_entity_poly.entity_id
_entity_poly.type
_entity_poly.pdbx_seq_one_letter_code
_entity_poly.pdbx_strand_id
1 'polypeptide(L)'
;MSMYEYLHEIKKETGWSQERISIESGLALSTIGRIFRKPGYTVNETSNMIIRELHQRVVPSAYPEYLNLLFKQYADWKERFSKKMFREHMNTLEVLLKNHQALDAQNLNACRLQWLLGHIYFDHAFYFNRNAPDKWAEKASYWYQRALIILEQTEYQALTLQRYKVCQCLVATRFNQTKPAQRQNNPELRQWLRDITYLQNVEVILNDDYWNWMVARNGLVAASILQDMDYCQKFWKIMCAVSREFEDLAFVPGKEMGSILKDPDLQWFCQNHKGSGIILCDIDKMPIKISIK
;
A
#
# COMPACT_ATOMS: atom_id res chain seq x y z
N MET A 1 4.17 -6.33 0.97
CA MET A 1 4.54 -6.13 -0.44
C MET A 1 4.61 -7.51 -1.11
N SER A 2 3.92 -7.66 -2.22
CA SER A 2 3.91 -8.83 -3.09
C SER A 2 5.24 -8.95 -3.86
N MET A 3 5.53 -10.14 -4.40
CA MET A 3 6.73 -10.32 -5.25
C MET A 3 6.68 -9.48 -6.52
N TYR A 4 5.48 -9.27 -7.07
CA TYR A 4 5.26 -8.38 -8.19
C TYR A 4 5.79 -6.97 -7.88
N GLU A 5 5.36 -6.39 -6.76
CA GLU A 5 5.78 -5.05 -6.35
C GLU A 5 7.29 -4.98 -6.09
N TYR A 6 7.88 -5.99 -5.41
CA TYR A 6 9.32 -6.02 -5.17
C TYR A 6 10.15 -5.98 -6.47
N LEU A 7 9.78 -6.78 -7.48
CA LEU A 7 10.53 -6.82 -8.73
C LEU A 7 10.37 -5.53 -9.55
N HIS A 8 9.20 -4.92 -9.51
CA HIS A 8 8.99 -3.63 -10.18
C HIS A 8 9.73 -2.48 -9.47
N GLU A 9 9.79 -2.45 -8.14
CA GLU A 9 10.63 -1.49 -7.40
C GLU A 9 12.12 -1.69 -7.72
N ILE A 10 12.62 -2.94 -7.74
CA ILE A 10 14.00 -3.23 -8.17
C ILE A 10 14.25 -2.68 -9.57
N LYS A 11 13.37 -2.99 -10.53
CA LYS A 11 13.49 -2.53 -11.91
C LYS A 11 13.49 -1.01 -12.02
N LYS A 12 12.62 -0.34 -11.25
CA LYS A 12 12.52 1.13 -11.22
C LYS A 12 13.83 1.77 -10.72
N GLU A 13 14.37 1.31 -9.60
CA GLU A 13 15.56 1.94 -9.00
C GLU A 13 16.86 1.58 -9.70
N THR A 14 16.96 0.39 -10.27
CA THR A 14 18.22 -0.08 -10.86
C THR A 14 18.26 0.07 -12.39
N GLY A 15 17.10 0.24 -13.04
CA GLY A 15 16.96 0.15 -14.50
C GLY A 15 17.19 -1.26 -15.06
N TRP A 16 17.30 -2.29 -14.22
CA TRP A 16 17.65 -3.63 -14.65
C TRP A 16 16.58 -4.32 -15.51
N SER A 17 17.02 -5.07 -16.51
CA SER A 17 16.15 -5.98 -17.27
C SER A 17 15.78 -7.22 -16.45
N GLN A 18 14.81 -8.00 -16.93
CA GLN A 18 14.42 -9.26 -16.28
C GLN A 18 15.57 -10.27 -16.27
N GLU A 19 16.40 -10.27 -17.31
CA GLU A 19 17.62 -11.09 -17.43
C GLU A 19 18.64 -10.69 -16.36
N ARG A 20 18.85 -9.39 -16.14
CA ARG A 20 19.78 -8.95 -15.09
C ARG A 20 19.27 -9.32 -13.70
N ILE A 21 17.97 -9.14 -13.44
CA ILE A 21 17.35 -9.56 -12.17
C ILE A 21 17.49 -11.08 -11.97
N SER A 22 17.32 -11.87 -13.04
CA SER A 22 17.51 -13.33 -13.01
C SER A 22 18.96 -13.71 -12.63
N ILE A 23 19.95 -13.04 -13.23
CA ILE A 23 21.38 -13.24 -12.90
C ILE A 23 21.67 -12.88 -11.43
N GLU A 24 21.20 -11.71 -10.98
CA GLU A 24 21.49 -11.18 -9.64
C GLU A 24 20.78 -11.93 -8.51
N SER A 25 19.62 -12.54 -8.79
CA SER A 25 18.89 -13.37 -7.84
C SER A 25 19.27 -14.85 -7.92
N GLY A 26 19.89 -15.30 -9.01
CA GLY A 26 20.08 -16.73 -9.30
C GLY A 26 18.78 -17.49 -9.60
N LEU A 27 17.63 -16.80 -9.71
CA LEU A 27 16.36 -17.40 -10.06
C LEU A 27 16.24 -17.53 -11.58
N ALA A 28 15.58 -18.60 -12.06
CA ALA A 28 15.33 -18.79 -13.49
C ALA A 28 14.53 -17.62 -14.10
N LEU A 29 14.90 -17.21 -15.32
CA LEU A 29 14.23 -16.13 -16.05
C LEU A 29 12.72 -16.39 -16.23
N SER A 30 12.32 -17.65 -16.38
CA SER A 30 10.91 -18.03 -16.47
C SER A 30 10.12 -17.72 -15.20
N THR A 31 10.75 -17.84 -14.01
CA THR A 31 10.17 -17.46 -12.72
C THR A 31 10.01 -15.95 -12.62
N ILE A 32 11.08 -15.20 -12.93
CA ILE A 32 11.07 -13.72 -12.96
C ILE A 32 9.97 -13.21 -13.91
N GLY A 33 9.93 -13.73 -15.14
CA GLY A 33 8.94 -13.36 -16.14
C GLY A 33 7.51 -13.78 -15.79
N ARG A 34 7.29 -14.77 -14.94
CA ARG A 34 5.94 -15.08 -14.39
C ARG A 34 5.53 -14.04 -13.35
N ILE A 35 6.43 -13.67 -12.44
CA ILE A 35 6.16 -12.65 -11.42
C ILE A 35 5.79 -11.32 -12.10
N PHE A 36 6.58 -10.84 -13.07
CA PHE A 36 6.29 -9.58 -13.79
C PHE A 36 4.95 -9.57 -14.54
N ARG A 37 4.44 -10.73 -14.96
CA ARG A 37 3.18 -10.82 -15.73
C ARG A 37 1.96 -11.05 -14.87
N LYS A 38 2.12 -11.66 -13.69
CA LYS A 38 1.02 -12.11 -12.85
C LYS A 38 1.14 -11.48 -11.46
N PRO A 39 0.40 -10.40 -11.21
CA PRO A 39 0.41 -9.70 -9.92
C PRO A 39 0.15 -10.59 -8.70
N GLY A 40 -0.61 -11.66 -8.90
CA GLY A 40 -0.94 -12.66 -7.89
C GLY A 40 -0.04 -13.87 -7.78
N TYR A 41 1.05 -13.92 -8.54
CA TYR A 41 1.88 -15.11 -8.59
C TYR A 41 2.63 -15.32 -7.28
N THR A 42 2.33 -16.43 -6.61
CA THR A 42 3.03 -16.86 -5.39
C THR A 42 4.22 -17.74 -5.75
N VAL A 43 5.40 -17.36 -5.26
CA VAL A 43 6.60 -18.21 -5.32
C VAL A 43 6.80 -18.98 -4.03
N ASN A 44 7.70 -19.96 -4.05
CA ASN A 44 8.11 -20.68 -2.84
C ASN A 44 8.87 -19.77 -1.86
N GLU A 45 8.99 -20.21 -0.61
CA GLU A 45 9.60 -19.43 0.47
C GLU A 45 11.04 -19.01 0.18
N THR A 46 11.85 -19.91 -0.38
CA THR A 46 13.23 -19.62 -0.78
C THR A 46 13.31 -18.50 -1.81
N SER A 47 12.48 -18.54 -2.86
CA SER A 47 12.45 -17.49 -3.88
C SER A 47 11.95 -16.16 -3.32
N ASN A 48 10.98 -16.20 -2.40
CA ASN A 48 10.52 -14.99 -1.70
C ASN A 48 11.67 -14.35 -0.91
N MET A 49 12.46 -15.15 -0.19
CA MET A 49 13.60 -14.68 0.59
C MET A 49 14.66 -14.04 -0.31
N ILE A 50 15.05 -14.74 -1.39
CA ILE A 50 16.04 -14.24 -2.36
C ILE A 50 15.62 -12.90 -2.97
N ILE A 51 14.35 -12.76 -3.39
CA ILE A 51 13.86 -11.51 -3.98
C ILE A 51 13.86 -10.37 -2.94
N ARG A 52 13.48 -10.66 -1.69
CA ARG A 52 13.49 -9.66 -0.61
C ARG A 52 14.90 -9.21 -0.26
N GLU A 53 15.86 -10.13 -0.20
CA GLU A 53 17.27 -9.81 0.03
C GLU A 53 17.83 -8.97 -1.13
N LEU A 54 17.50 -9.34 -2.37
CA LEU A 54 17.89 -8.56 -3.54
C LEU A 54 17.32 -7.15 -3.47
N HIS A 55 16.04 -7.01 -3.15
CA HIS A 55 15.38 -5.71 -2.99
C HIS A 55 16.06 -4.87 -1.91
N GLN A 56 16.31 -5.42 -0.72
CA GLN A 56 17.01 -4.71 0.36
C GLN A 56 18.41 -4.24 -0.03
N ARG A 57 19.11 -4.99 -0.88
CA ARG A 57 20.46 -4.66 -1.35
C ARG A 57 20.47 -3.49 -2.35
N VAL A 58 19.43 -3.37 -3.18
CA VAL A 58 19.46 -2.47 -4.35
C VAL A 58 18.43 -1.34 -4.31
N VAL A 59 17.44 -1.44 -3.43
CA VAL A 59 16.42 -0.40 -3.21
C VAL A 59 16.71 0.24 -1.84
N PRO A 60 17.35 1.42 -1.81
CA PRO A 60 17.76 2.04 -0.55
C PRO A 60 16.54 2.47 0.28
N SER A 61 16.59 2.19 1.58
CA SER A 61 15.61 2.75 2.51
C SER A 61 15.97 4.21 2.81
N ALA A 62 14.99 5.09 2.77
CA ALA A 62 15.16 6.47 3.23
C ALA A 62 15.28 6.60 4.76
N TYR A 63 15.03 5.50 5.49
CA TYR A 63 15.05 5.49 6.95
C TYR A 63 16.32 4.79 7.48
N PRO A 64 16.83 5.22 8.65
CA PRO A 64 17.95 4.55 9.29
C PRO A 64 17.69 3.07 9.51
N GLU A 65 18.73 2.25 9.34
CA GLU A 65 18.59 0.80 9.38
C GLU A 65 18.08 0.28 10.72
N TYR A 66 18.51 0.87 11.84
CA TYR A 66 18.05 0.46 13.17
C TYR A 66 16.51 0.63 13.33
N LEU A 67 15.90 1.62 12.68
CA LEU A 67 14.44 1.79 12.69
C LEU A 67 13.73 0.81 11.75
N ASN A 68 14.37 0.41 10.65
CA ASN A 68 13.85 -0.66 9.79
C ASN A 68 13.85 -2.00 10.54
N LEU A 69 14.91 -2.28 11.31
CA LEU A 69 14.98 -3.45 12.19
C LEU A 69 13.87 -3.46 13.25
N LEU A 70 13.54 -2.31 13.85
CA LEU A 70 12.40 -2.22 14.79
C LEU A 70 11.05 -2.53 14.13
N PHE A 71 10.81 -2.02 12.92
CA PHE A 71 9.59 -2.36 12.15
C PHE A 71 9.51 -3.85 11.82
N LYS A 72 10.65 -4.44 11.40
CA LYS A 72 10.75 -5.87 11.10
C LYS A 72 10.45 -6.69 12.36
N GLN A 73 11.08 -6.34 13.47
CA GLN A 73 10.87 -7.01 14.76
C GLN A 73 9.40 -6.93 15.21
N TYR A 74 8.77 -5.77 15.07
CA TYR A 74 7.35 -5.60 15.36
C TYR A 74 6.46 -6.51 14.48
N ALA A 75 6.74 -6.59 13.18
CA ALA A 75 6.02 -7.48 12.26
C ALA A 75 6.24 -8.96 12.61
N ASP A 76 7.48 -9.35 12.92
CA ASP A 76 7.84 -10.72 13.32
C ASP A 76 7.10 -11.13 14.61
N TRP A 77 6.99 -10.21 15.58
CA TRP A 77 6.21 -10.46 16.79
C TRP A 77 4.73 -10.70 16.49
N LYS A 78 4.13 -9.90 15.60
CA LYS A 78 2.73 -10.04 15.22
C LYS A 78 2.43 -11.37 14.55
N GLU A 79 3.36 -11.89 13.76
CA GLU A 79 3.22 -13.15 13.04
C GLU A 79 3.47 -14.37 13.93
N ARG A 80 4.50 -14.30 14.79
CA ARG A 80 5.00 -15.48 15.52
C ARG A 80 4.47 -15.62 16.94
N PHE A 81 4.09 -14.51 17.58
CA PHE A 81 3.69 -14.55 18.99
C PHE A 81 2.20 -14.75 19.16
N SER A 82 1.83 -15.35 20.29
CA SER A 82 0.44 -15.34 20.74
C SER A 82 -0.06 -13.90 20.93
N LYS A 83 -1.36 -13.69 20.78
CA LYS A 83 -2.00 -12.39 20.99
C LYS A 83 -1.66 -11.76 22.36
N LYS A 84 -1.46 -12.59 23.40
CA LYS A 84 -1.05 -12.11 24.73
C LYS A 84 0.41 -11.62 24.73
N MET A 85 1.34 -12.43 24.23
CA MET A 85 2.76 -12.07 24.18
C MET A 85 3.01 -10.86 23.28
N PHE A 86 2.42 -10.83 22.08
CA PHE A 86 2.55 -9.68 21.18
C PHE A 86 2.12 -8.38 21.86
N ARG A 87 1.02 -8.42 22.62
CA ARG A 87 0.54 -7.27 23.40
C ARG A 87 1.54 -6.80 24.46
N GLU A 88 2.15 -7.72 25.19
CA GLU A 88 3.12 -7.39 26.25
C GLU A 88 4.38 -6.71 25.65
N HIS A 89 4.91 -7.27 24.56
CA HIS A 89 6.01 -6.66 23.82
C HIS A 89 5.64 -5.29 23.25
N MET A 90 4.44 -5.15 22.70
CA MET A 90 3.96 -3.90 22.14
C MET A 90 3.80 -2.80 23.20
N ASN A 91 3.25 -3.12 24.38
CA ASN A 91 3.14 -2.14 25.48
C ASN A 91 4.53 -1.64 25.92
N THR A 92 5.52 -2.55 25.97
CA THR A 92 6.91 -2.20 26.33
C THR A 92 7.52 -1.30 25.25
N LEU A 93 7.34 -1.66 23.98
CA LEU A 93 7.84 -0.88 22.85
C LEU A 93 7.19 0.52 22.80
N GLU A 94 5.90 0.65 23.08
CA GLU A 94 5.22 1.96 23.14
C GLU A 94 5.92 2.92 24.11
N VAL A 95 6.27 2.46 25.31
CA VAL A 95 6.96 3.27 26.31
C VAL A 95 8.35 3.67 25.81
N LEU A 96 9.11 2.73 25.22
CA LEU A 96 10.44 3.03 24.68
C LEU A 96 10.40 4.06 23.56
N LEU A 97 9.46 3.93 22.62
CA LEU A 97 9.31 4.85 21.49
C LEU A 97 8.92 6.25 21.96
N LYS A 98 8.01 6.37 22.95
CA LYS A 98 7.62 7.67 23.52
C LYS A 98 8.74 8.42 24.22
N ASN A 99 9.73 7.70 24.74
CA ASN A 99 10.89 8.29 25.40
C ASN A 99 12.10 8.40 24.46
N HIS A 100 11.95 8.06 23.18
CA HIS A 100 13.05 8.13 22.23
C HIS A 100 13.33 9.59 21.86
N GLN A 101 14.57 10.04 22.05
CA GLN A 101 15.00 11.44 21.83
C GLN A 101 14.63 12.03 20.47
N ALA A 102 14.60 11.19 19.42
CA ALA A 102 14.25 11.62 18.07
C ALA A 102 12.74 11.72 17.81
N LEU A 103 11.85 11.37 18.74
CA LEU A 103 10.40 11.30 18.45
C LEU A 103 9.79 12.64 18.04
N ASP A 104 10.26 13.73 18.66
CA ASP A 104 9.82 15.10 18.37
C ASP A 104 10.78 15.86 17.44
N ALA A 105 11.84 15.19 16.97
CA ALA A 105 12.69 15.78 15.94
C ALA A 105 11.87 15.95 14.65
N GLN A 106 12.03 17.02 13.89
CA GLN A 106 11.32 17.18 12.61
C GLN A 106 12.13 16.52 11.48
N ASN A 107 12.38 15.22 11.58
CA ASN A 107 13.24 14.48 10.65
C ASN A 107 12.73 13.05 10.37
N LEU A 108 13.40 12.35 9.44
CA LEU A 108 12.99 10.99 9.03
C LEU A 108 13.04 9.95 10.16
N ASN A 109 13.86 10.14 11.19
CA ASN A 109 13.87 9.27 12.36
C ASN A 109 12.55 9.39 13.11
N ALA A 110 12.13 10.63 13.38
CA ALA A 110 10.86 10.91 14.02
C ALA A 110 9.68 10.43 13.19
N CYS A 111 9.67 10.68 11.88
CA CYS A 111 8.65 10.18 10.97
C CYS A 111 8.47 8.67 11.13
N ARG A 112 9.59 7.92 11.14
CA ARG A 112 9.56 6.47 11.23
C ARG A 112 9.08 6.00 12.60
N LEU A 113 9.52 6.63 13.69
CA LEU A 113 9.05 6.34 15.05
C LEU A 113 7.56 6.62 15.23
N GLN A 114 7.09 7.77 14.73
CA GLN A 114 5.68 8.17 14.76
C GLN A 114 4.84 7.19 13.92
N TRP A 115 5.32 6.77 12.76
CA TRP A 115 4.65 5.74 11.96
C TRP A 115 4.52 4.42 12.75
N LEU A 116 5.57 3.98 13.44
CA LEU A 116 5.51 2.76 14.26
C LEU A 116 4.51 2.89 15.43
N LEU A 117 4.48 4.03 16.10
CA LEU A 117 3.48 4.34 17.13
C LEU A 117 2.06 4.28 16.55
N GLY A 118 1.85 4.79 15.34
CA GLY A 118 0.59 4.66 14.62
C GLY A 118 0.14 3.20 14.47
N HIS A 119 1.05 2.30 14.08
CA HIS A 119 0.77 0.86 13.98
C HIS A 119 0.43 0.23 15.34
N ILE A 120 1.15 0.58 16.40
CA ILE A 120 0.88 0.11 17.76
C ILE A 120 -0.55 0.47 18.18
N TYR A 121 -0.96 1.73 17.98
CA TYR A 121 -2.32 2.14 18.33
C TYR A 121 -3.39 1.57 17.41
N PHE A 122 -3.08 1.39 16.13
CA PHE A 122 -3.97 0.73 15.19
C PHE A 122 -4.26 -0.71 15.64
N ASP A 123 -3.25 -1.45 16.06
CA ASP A 123 -3.44 -2.82 16.57
C ASP A 123 -4.17 -2.84 17.91
N HIS A 124 -3.98 -1.85 18.78
CA HIS A 124 -4.84 -1.67 19.96
C HIS A 124 -6.32 -1.52 19.60
N ALA A 125 -6.63 -0.73 18.57
CA ALA A 125 -7.99 -0.48 18.12
C ALA A 125 -8.62 -1.74 17.50
N PHE A 126 -7.95 -2.32 16.50
CA PHE A 126 -8.60 -3.27 15.58
C PHE A 126 -8.14 -4.72 15.76
N TYR A 127 -6.90 -4.95 16.20
CA TYR A 127 -6.40 -6.31 16.39
C TYR A 127 -6.74 -6.84 17.79
N PHE A 128 -6.55 -6.03 18.82
CA PHE A 128 -6.83 -6.40 20.20
C PHE A 128 -8.28 -6.14 20.63
N ASN A 129 -9.03 -5.35 19.86
CA ASN A 129 -10.42 -4.97 20.10
C ASN A 129 -10.65 -4.53 21.55
N ARG A 130 -9.87 -3.54 22.01
CA ARG A 130 -9.97 -3.00 23.37
C ARG A 130 -11.27 -2.21 23.56
N ASN A 131 -11.62 -1.99 24.83
CA ASN A 131 -12.60 -0.96 25.20
C ASN A 131 -12.21 0.37 24.54
N ALA A 132 -13.18 1.02 23.89
CA ALA A 132 -13.02 2.27 23.12
C ALA A 132 -12.10 2.15 21.89
N PRO A 133 -12.44 1.34 20.86
CA PRO A 133 -11.69 1.26 19.61
C PRO A 133 -11.51 2.63 18.93
N ASP A 134 -12.51 3.52 19.05
CA ASP A 134 -12.45 4.87 18.47
C ASP A 134 -11.34 5.73 19.07
N LYS A 135 -11.13 5.65 20.39
CA LYS A 135 -10.05 6.38 21.07
C LYS A 135 -8.68 5.91 20.62
N TRP A 136 -8.52 4.62 20.35
CA TRP A 136 -7.27 4.07 19.84
C TRP A 136 -7.07 4.39 18.36
N ALA A 137 -8.14 4.36 17.57
CA ALA A 137 -8.12 4.77 16.16
C ALA A 137 -7.70 6.24 16.03
N GLU A 138 -8.25 7.13 16.87
CA GLU A 138 -7.87 8.55 16.92
C GLU A 138 -6.38 8.74 17.23
N LYS A 139 -5.85 8.00 18.22
CA LYS A 139 -4.41 8.02 18.51
C LYS A 139 -3.58 7.51 17.33
N ALA A 140 -4.00 6.46 16.65
CA ALA A 140 -3.31 5.96 15.47
C ALA A 140 -3.30 7.02 14.36
N SER A 141 -4.45 7.65 14.09
CA SER A 141 -4.57 8.75 13.12
C SER A 141 -3.64 9.91 13.47
N TYR A 142 -3.58 10.33 14.74
CA TYR A 142 -2.69 11.39 15.21
C TYR A 142 -1.22 11.12 14.86
N TRP A 143 -0.73 9.91 15.13
CA TRP A 143 0.66 9.57 14.84
C TRP A 143 0.95 9.42 13.34
N TYR A 144 0.03 8.86 12.56
CA TYR A 144 0.18 8.83 11.10
C TYR A 144 0.17 10.24 10.49
N GLN A 145 -0.69 11.16 10.98
CA GLN A 145 -0.70 12.56 10.54
C GLN A 145 0.62 13.26 10.83
N ARG A 146 1.19 13.08 12.03
CA ARG A 146 2.50 13.65 12.36
C ARG A 146 3.61 13.11 11.44
N ALA A 147 3.60 11.81 11.17
CA ALA A 147 4.56 11.21 10.23
C ALA A 147 4.38 11.78 8.82
N LEU A 148 3.13 11.98 8.37
CA LEU A 148 2.82 12.54 7.06
C LEU A 148 3.31 13.99 6.92
N ILE A 149 3.11 14.82 7.95
CA ILE A 149 3.61 16.22 7.98
C ILE A 149 5.12 16.27 7.73
N ILE A 150 5.89 15.41 8.40
CA ILE A 150 7.35 15.37 8.21
C ILE A 150 7.69 14.97 6.77
N LEU A 151 6.99 13.98 6.20
CA LEU A 151 7.22 13.55 4.82
C LEU A 151 6.84 14.62 3.80
N GLU A 152 5.79 15.39 4.05
CA GLU A 152 5.35 16.51 3.19
C GLU A 152 6.36 17.67 3.22
N GLN A 153 6.92 17.97 4.40
CA GLN A 153 7.94 19.02 4.57
C GLN A 153 9.32 18.62 4.05
N THR A 154 9.58 17.32 3.91
CA THR A 154 10.85 16.84 3.34
C THR A 154 10.79 16.97 1.82
N GLU A 155 11.58 17.88 1.21
CA GLU A 155 11.59 18.16 -0.24
C GLU A 155 12.08 17.00 -1.14
N TYR A 156 12.22 15.79 -0.61
CA TYR A 156 12.76 14.65 -1.33
C TYR A 156 11.65 13.94 -2.12
N GLN A 157 11.63 14.13 -3.45
CA GLN A 157 10.64 13.52 -4.34
C GLN A 157 10.60 11.98 -4.24
N ALA A 158 11.72 11.34 -3.89
CA ALA A 158 11.78 9.88 -3.73
C ALA A 158 10.93 9.35 -2.55
N LEU A 159 10.38 10.23 -1.70
CA LEU A 159 9.49 9.85 -0.58
C LEU A 159 8.01 9.75 -0.95
N THR A 160 7.67 9.94 -2.23
CA THR A 160 6.28 9.95 -2.71
C THR A 160 5.55 8.64 -2.34
N LEU A 161 6.18 7.48 -2.51
CA LEU A 161 5.62 6.20 -2.10
C LEU A 161 5.43 6.09 -0.58
N GLN A 162 6.35 6.62 0.21
CA GLN A 162 6.27 6.62 1.67
C GLN A 162 5.11 7.50 2.16
N ARG A 163 4.92 8.69 1.56
CA ARG A 163 3.76 9.56 1.83
C ARG A 163 2.46 8.81 1.58
N TYR A 164 2.35 8.14 0.44
CA TYR A 164 1.18 7.33 0.13
C TYR A 164 0.97 6.19 1.14
N LYS A 165 2.02 5.43 1.49
CA LYS A 165 1.92 4.33 2.46
C LYS A 165 1.43 4.82 3.83
N VAL A 166 1.91 5.98 4.31
CA VAL A 166 1.43 6.60 5.56
C VAL A 166 -0.02 7.09 5.42
N CYS A 167 -0.35 7.76 4.30
CA CYS A 167 -1.72 8.19 3.99
C CYS A 167 -2.69 7.00 3.95
N GLN A 168 -2.26 5.86 3.40
CA GLN A 168 -3.06 4.64 3.36
C GLN A 168 -3.30 4.06 4.76
N CYS A 169 -2.30 4.13 5.65
CA CYS A 169 -2.47 3.78 7.07
C CYS A 169 -3.49 4.69 7.75
N LEU A 170 -3.45 6.00 7.46
CA LEU A 170 -4.44 6.96 7.93
C LEU A 170 -5.85 6.63 7.41
N VAL A 171 -6.01 6.33 6.13
CA VAL A 171 -7.30 5.89 5.56
C VAL A 171 -7.80 4.61 6.23
N ALA A 172 -6.91 3.64 6.47
CA ALA A 172 -7.27 2.41 7.16
C ALA A 172 -7.83 2.65 8.57
N THR A 173 -7.34 3.67 9.30
CA THR A 173 -7.90 4.02 10.63
C THR A 173 -9.38 4.40 10.53
N ARG A 174 -9.76 5.18 9.52
CA ARG A 174 -11.15 5.61 9.30
C ARG A 174 -12.00 4.49 8.71
N PHE A 175 -11.46 3.75 7.75
CA PHE A 175 -12.18 2.66 7.09
C PHE A 175 -12.54 1.56 8.08
N ASN A 176 -11.67 1.24 9.03
CA ASN A 176 -11.93 0.18 9.99
C ASN A 176 -12.92 0.56 11.11
N GLN A 177 -13.29 1.84 11.22
CA GLN A 177 -14.39 2.27 12.10
C GLN A 177 -15.78 2.04 11.49
N THR A 178 -15.86 1.85 10.16
CA THR A 178 -17.12 1.61 9.46
C THR A 178 -17.08 0.25 8.76
N LYS A 179 -18.13 -0.56 8.92
CA LYS A 179 -18.19 -1.88 8.26
C LYS A 179 -18.11 -1.72 6.73
N PRO A 180 -17.44 -2.64 6.01
CA PRO A 180 -17.52 -2.70 4.55
C PRO A 180 -18.99 -2.67 4.07
N ALA A 181 -19.26 -2.11 2.89
CA ALA A 181 -20.59 -1.81 2.33
C ALA A 181 -21.33 -0.62 2.96
N GLN A 182 -21.05 -0.27 4.21
CA GLN A 182 -21.66 0.90 4.87
C GLN A 182 -20.90 2.19 4.60
N ARG A 183 -19.63 2.09 4.16
CA ARG A 183 -18.73 3.23 3.92
C ARG A 183 -19.26 4.21 2.87
N GLN A 184 -19.89 3.71 1.80
CA GLN A 184 -20.53 4.54 0.77
C GLN A 184 -21.70 5.40 1.30
N ASN A 185 -22.32 4.99 2.41
CA ASN A 185 -23.43 5.69 3.03
C ASN A 185 -22.98 6.58 4.21
N ASN A 186 -21.69 6.62 4.51
CA ASN A 186 -21.14 7.45 5.58
C ASN A 186 -20.71 8.82 5.02
N PRO A 187 -21.49 9.91 5.25
CA PRO A 187 -21.18 11.23 4.69
C PRO A 187 -19.90 11.82 5.27
N GLU A 188 -19.61 11.59 6.56
CA GLU A 188 -18.39 12.08 7.20
C GLU A 188 -17.14 11.45 6.58
N LEU A 189 -17.15 10.13 6.36
CA LEU A 189 -16.05 9.43 5.70
C LEU A 189 -15.83 9.93 4.27
N ARG A 190 -16.92 10.13 3.52
CA ARG A 190 -16.85 10.63 2.14
C ARG A 190 -16.32 12.06 2.10
N GLN A 191 -16.76 12.93 2.99
CA GLN A 191 -16.23 14.29 3.08
C GLN A 191 -14.74 14.26 3.44
N TRP A 192 -14.37 13.49 4.45
CA TRP A 192 -12.98 13.36 4.88
C TRP A 192 -12.05 12.87 3.76
N LEU A 193 -12.46 11.87 2.96
CA LEU A 193 -11.70 11.40 1.80
C LEU A 193 -11.46 12.50 0.75
N ARG A 194 -12.42 13.42 0.57
CA ARG A 194 -12.28 14.58 -0.31
C ARG A 194 -11.33 15.62 0.30
N ASP A 195 -11.47 15.89 1.59
CA ASP A 195 -10.66 16.88 2.30
C ASP A 195 -9.17 16.52 2.27
N ILE A 196 -8.82 15.24 2.34
CA ILE A 196 -7.43 14.76 2.23
C ILE A 196 -7.00 14.49 0.78
N THR A 197 -7.81 14.87 -0.21
CA THR A 197 -7.57 14.69 -1.65
C THR A 197 -7.06 13.29 -2.01
N TYR A 198 -7.69 12.25 -1.45
CA TYR A 198 -7.13 10.90 -1.49
C TYR A 198 -7.00 10.36 -2.93
N LEU A 199 -7.99 10.59 -3.80
CA LEU A 199 -7.95 10.10 -5.18
C LEU A 199 -6.83 10.77 -5.99
N GLN A 200 -6.57 12.06 -5.76
CA GLN A 200 -5.44 12.77 -6.36
C GLN A 200 -4.10 12.20 -5.88
N ASN A 201 -3.98 11.88 -4.59
CA ASN A 201 -2.77 11.26 -4.05
C ASN A 201 -2.51 9.87 -4.66
N VAL A 202 -3.57 9.08 -4.88
CA VAL A 202 -3.48 7.80 -5.60
C VAL A 202 -2.99 8.03 -7.04
N GLU A 203 -3.56 9.01 -7.75
CA GLU A 203 -3.17 9.34 -9.11
C GLU A 203 -1.69 9.74 -9.23
N VAL A 204 -1.19 10.59 -8.33
CA VAL A 204 0.22 10.99 -8.31
C VAL A 204 1.14 9.77 -8.23
N ILE A 205 0.80 8.78 -7.40
CA ILE A 205 1.58 7.54 -7.28
C ILE A 205 1.52 6.73 -8.58
N LEU A 206 0.34 6.59 -9.17
CA LEU A 206 0.17 5.78 -10.38
C LEU A 206 0.78 6.41 -11.63
N ASN A 207 1.06 7.72 -11.63
CA ASN A 207 1.83 8.36 -12.70
C ASN A 207 3.28 7.83 -12.74
N ASP A 208 3.88 7.58 -11.58
CA ASP A 208 5.25 7.06 -11.48
C ASP A 208 5.29 5.53 -11.38
N ASP A 209 4.30 4.93 -10.72
CA ASP A 209 4.19 3.49 -10.42
C ASP A 209 2.93 2.91 -11.07
N TYR A 210 2.78 3.08 -12.38
CA TYR A 210 1.63 2.57 -13.16
C TYR A 210 1.42 1.04 -13.04
N TRP A 211 2.47 0.31 -12.65
CA TRP A 211 2.43 -1.12 -12.39
C TRP A 211 1.74 -1.45 -11.05
N ASN A 212 1.59 -0.50 -10.13
CA ASN A 212 1.09 -0.74 -8.79
C ASN A 212 -0.43 -0.90 -8.76
N TRP A 213 -0.89 -2.07 -9.18
CA TRP A 213 -2.31 -2.44 -9.21
C TRP A 213 -2.97 -2.41 -7.81
N MET A 214 -2.20 -2.57 -6.73
CA MET A 214 -2.72 -2.44 -5.37
C MET A 214 -3.14 -1.00 -5.09
N VAL A 215 -2.29 -0.03 -5.44
CA VAL A 215 -2.63 1.40 -5.36
C VAL A 215 -3.86 1.71 -6.22
N ALA A 216 -3.90 1.22 -7.46
CA ALA A 216 -5.05 1.38 -8.34
C ALA A 216 -6.34 0.78 -7.74
N ARG A 217 -6.28 -0.43 -7.18
CA ARG A 217 -7.43 -1.07 -6.51
C ARG A 217 -7.92 -0.26 -5.31
N ASN A 218 -7.02 0.28 -4.49
CA ASN A 218 -7.39 1.13 -3.36
C ASN A 218 -8.00 2.46 -3.81
N GLY A 219 -7.49 3.03 -4.91
CA GLY A 219 -8.10 4.15 -5.61
C GLY A 219 -9.52 3.85 -6.07
N LEU A 220 -9.71 2.70 -6.73
CA LEU A 220 -11.01 2.23 -7.21
C LEU A 220 -12.01 2.03 -6.07
N VAL A 221 -11.58 1.47 -4.94
CA VAL A 221 -12.41 1.34 -3.72
C VAL A 221 -12.85 2.71 -3.23
N ALA A 222 -11.93 3.65 -3.07
CA ALA A 222 -12.25 5.00 -2.60
C ALA A 222 -13.14 5.77 -3.60
N ALA A 223 -12.87 5.65 -4.90
CA ALA A 223 -13.68 6.27 -5.95
C ALA A 223 -15.11 5.69 -5.97
N SER A 224 -15.25 4.38 -5.79
CA SER A 224 -16.55 3.71 -5.66
C SER A 224 -17.33 4.20 -4.44
N ILE A 225 -16.68 4.32 -3.28
CA ILE A 225 -17.26 4.90 -2.05
C ILE A 225 -17.70 6.36 -2.27
N LEU A 226 -16.89 7.13 -3.01
CA LEU A 226 -17.19 8.53 -3.33
C LEU A 226 -18.26 8.68 -4.40
N GLN A 227 -18.56 7.60 -5.13
CA GLN A 227 -19.45 7.56 -6.29
C GLN A 227 -18.93 8.41 -7.46
N ASP A 228 -17.61 8.36 -7.68
CA ASP A 228 -16.91 9.09 -8.72
C ASP A 228 -16.56 8.14 -9.88
N MET A 229 -17.35 8.19 -10.94
CA MET A 229 -17.19 7.27 -12.07
C MET A 229 -15.92 7.55 -12.88
N ASP A 230 -15.51 8.81 -12.98
CA ASP A 230 -14.34 9.20 -13.77
C ASP A 230 -13.07 8.61 -13.15
N TYR A 231 -12.91 8.75 -11.83
CA TYR A 231 -11.82 8.10 -11.11
C TYR A 231 -11.93 6.58 -11.11
N CYS A 232 -13.13 6.01 -11.00
CA CYS A 232 -13.33 4.56 -11.12
C CYS A 232 -12.81 4.03 -12.47
N GLN A 233 -13.22 4.64 -13.58
CA GLN A 233 -12.79 4.24 -14.93
C GLN A 233 -11.27 4.39 -15.09
N LYS A 234 -10.70 5.46 -14.56
CA LYS A 234 -9.25 5.71 -14.61
C LYS A 234 -8.46 4.62 -13.90
N PHE A 235 -8.79 4.31 -12.64
CA PHE A 235 -8.08 3.29 -11.88
C PHE A 235 -8.34 1.88 -12.40
N TRP A 236 -9.55 1.60 -12.88
CA TRP A 236 -9.88 0.36 -13.55
C TRP A 236 -9.01 0.13 -14.80
N LYS A 237 -8.90 1.13 -15.68
CA LYS A 237 -8.06 1.05 -16.88
C LYS A 237 -6.60 0.76 -16.54
N ILE A 238 -6.06 1.37 -15.48
CA ILE A 238 -4.70 1.10 -15.01
C ILE A 238 -4.57 -0.35 -14.57
N MET A 239 -5.54 -0.90 -13.82
CA MET A 239 -5.53 -2.32 -13.44
C MET A 239 -5.53 -3.24 -14.66
N CYS A 240 -6.40 -3.02 -15.65
CA CYS A 240 -6.43 -3.81 -16.88
C CYS A 240 -5.13 -3.69 -17.71
N ALA A 241 -4.45 -2.54 -17.67
CA ALA A 241 -3.16 -2.35 -18.31
C ALA A 241 -2.04 -3.16 -17.63
N VAL A 242 -2.13 -3.38 -16.31
CA VAL A 242 -1.19 -4.24 -15.57
C VAL A 242 -1.37 -5.72 -15.91
N SER A 243 -2.61 -6.20 -15.98
CA SER A 243 -2.92 -7.57 -16.43
C SER A 243 -4.32 -7.64 -17.01
N ARG A 244 -4.45 -8.30 -18.18
CA ARG A 244 -5.76 -8.60 -18.80
C ARG A 244 -6.66 -9.47 -17.93
N GLU A 245 -6.10 -10.22 -16.99
CA GLU A 245 -6.91 -11.01 -16.03
C GLU A 245 -7.84 -10.10 -15.22
N PHE A 246 -7.51 -8.81 -15.03
CA PHE A 246 -8.41 -7.87 -14.37
C PHE A 246 -9.66 -7.53 -15.18
N GLU A 247 -9.72 -7.75 -16.50
CA GLU A 247 -10.96 -7.51 -17.27
C GLU A 247 -12.14 -8.36 -16.75
N ASP A 248 -11.85 -9.51 -16.14
CA ASP A 248 -12.83 -10.31 -15.40
C ASP A 248 -12.98 -9.78 -13.96
N LEU A 249 -14.13 -9.16 -13.65
CA LEU A 249 -14.46 -8.70 -12.30
C LEU A 249 -14.45 -9.82 -11.24
N ALA A 250 -14.58 -11.09 -11.65
CA ALA A 250 -14.49 -12.25 -10.78
C ALA A 250 -13.06 -12.73 -10.53
N PHE A 251 -12.06 -12.20 -11.24
CA PHE A 251 -10.66 -12.55 -11.07
C PHE A 251 -10.19 -12.29 -9.63
N VAL A 252 -9.43 -13.24 -9.09
CA VAL A 252 -8.86 -13.21 -7.74
C VAL A 252 -7.34 -13.06 -7.88
N PRO A 253 -6.77 -11.87 -7.65
CA PRO A 253 -5.35 -11.62 -7.85
C PRO A 253 -4.49 -12.20 -6.71
N GLY A 254 -5.03 -12.92 -5.73
CA GLY A 254 -4.23 -13.56 -4.69
C GLY A 254 -5.08 -14.12 -3.57
N LYS A 255 -4.48 -14.97 -2.72
CA LYS A 255 -5.23 -15.63 -1.62
C LYS A 255 -5.83 -14.65 -0.62
N GLU A 256 -5.15 -13.53 -0.37
CA GLU A 256 -5.55 -12.53 0.62
C GLU A 256 -6.43 -11.41 0.04
N MET A 257 -6.58 -11.35 -1.28
CA MET A 257 -7.28 -10.27 -1.98
C MET A 257 -8.49 -10.82 -2.72
N GLY A 258 -9.68 -10.38 -2.31
CA GLY A 258 -10.94 -10.74 -2.98
C GLY A 258 -11.06 -10.12 -4.37
N SER A 259 -11.90 -10.74 -5.21
CA SER A 259 -12.26 -10.20 -6.52
C SER A 259 -13.03 -8.89 -6.40
N ILE A 260 -13.01 -8.09 -7.46
CA ILE A 260 -13.74 -6.81 -7.51
C ILE A 260 -15.25 -7.04 -7.33
N LEU A 261 -15.78 -8.09 -7.96
CA LEU A 261 -17.19 -8.45 -7.88
C LEU A 261 -17.67 -8.78 -6.45
N LYS A 262 -16.78 -9.30 -5.60
CA LYS A 262 -17.11 -9.71 -4.21
C LYS A 262 -16.78 -8.66 -3.17
N ASP A 263 -16.07 -7.59 -3.54
CA ASP A 263 -15.70 -6.53 -2.59
C ASP A 263 -16.92 -5.63 -2.29
N PRO A 264 -17.38 -5.55 -1.04
CA PRO A 264 -18.60 -4.82 -0.72
C PRO A 264 -18.49 -3.31 -0.98
N ASP A 265 -17.30 -2.73 -0.92
CA ASP A 265 -17.10 -1.30 -1.18
C ASP A 265 -17.03 -0.98 -2.69
N LEU A 266 -16.97 -2.00 -3.54
CA LEU A 266 -16.94 -1.89 -5.01
C LEU A 266 -18.29 -2.18 -5.67
N GLN A 267 -19.35 -2.42 -4.89
CA GLN A 267 -20.66 -2.73 -5.45
C GLN A 267 -21.21 -1.60 -6.32
N TRP A 268 -21.05 -0.34 -5.89
CA TRP A 268 -21.48 0.81 -6.67
C TRP A 268 -20.77 0.88 -8.02
N PHE A 269 -19.45 0.70 -8.06
CA PHE A 269 -18.70 0.58 -9.30
C PHE A 269 -19.23 -0.56 -10.19
N CYS A 270 -19.38 -1.78 -9.65
CA CYS A 270 -19.85 -2.93 -10.41
C CYS A 270 -21.24 -2.73 -11.05
N GLN A 271 -22.14 -2.01 -10.38
CA GLN A 271 -23.48 -1.69 -10.89
C GLN A 271 -23.44 -0.70 -12.05
N ASN A 272 -22.55 0.29 -11.99
CA ASN A 272 -22.52 1.40 -12.96
C ASN A 272 -21.49 1.19 -14.09
N HIS A 273 -20.50 0.32 -13.90
CA HIS A 273 -19.51 -0.04 -14.91
C HIS A 273 -20.16 -0.70 -16.13
N LYS A 274 -21.17 -1.55 -15.92
CA LYS A 274 -21.91 -2.23 -16.99
C LYS A 274 -22.83 -1.31 -17.81
N GLY A 275 -23.22 -0.15 -17.27
CA GLY A 275 -24.02 0.86 -17.97
C GLY A 275 -23.19 1.80 -18.85
N SER A 276 -21.86 1.74 -18.72
CA SER A 276 -20.92 2.55 -19.49
C SER A 276 -20.47 1.73 -20.70
N GLY A 277 -21.24 1.74 -21.79
CA GLY A 277 -20.81 1.17 -23.07
C GLY A 277 -19.52 1.84 -23.54
N ILE A 278 -18.37 1.31 -23.13
CA ILE A 278 -17.06 1.81 -23.54
C ILE A 278 -16.45 0.77 -24.47
N ILE A 279 -16.53 1.15 -25.75
CA ILE A 279 -15.68 0.78 -26.86
C ILE A 279 -14.24 0.63 -26.36
N LEU A 280 -13.64 -0.53 -26.62
CA LEU A 280 -12.21 -0.77 -26.48
C LEU A 280 -11.45 0.26 -27.32
N CYS A 281 -11.12 1.41 -26.74
CA CYS A 281 -10.21 2.36 -27.37
C CYS A 281 -8.78 1.80 -27.26
N ASP A 282 -8.17 1.60 -28.43
CA ASP A 282 -6.82 1.09 -28.65
C ASP A 282 -5.81 1.48 -27.56
N ILE A 283 -5.26 0.47 -26.90
CA ILE A 283 -4.28 0.59 -25.81
C ILE A 283 -2.87 0.93 -26.35
N ASP A 284 -2.69 1.06 -27.66
CA ASP A 284 -1.37 1.29 -28.30
C ASP A 284 -0.85 2.73 -28.28
N LYS A 285 -1.42 3.64 -27.46
CA LYS A 285 -1.00 5.06 -27.41
C LYS A 285 -0.73 5.63 -26.02
N MET A 286 -0.18 4.82 -25.10
CA MET A 286 0.55 5.42 -23.97
C MET A 286 2.03 5.60 -24.34
N PRO A 287 2.57 6.83 -24.34
CA PRO A 287 3.96 7.05 -24.70
C PRO A 287 4.85 6.50 -23.60
N ILE A 288 5.57 5.42 -23.92
CA ILE A 288 6.78 5.04 -23.19
C ILE A 288 7.79 6.16 -23.45
N LYS A 289 7.85 7.17 -22.57
CA LYS A 289 8.97 8.12 -22.57
C LYS A 289 10.21 7.39 -22.07
N ILE A 290 10.93 6.77 -22.99
CA ILE A 290 12.31 6.38 -22.78
C ILE A 290 13.13 7.68 -22.86
N SER A 291 13.35 8.32 -21.72
CA SER A 291 14.41 9.33 -21.62
C SER A 291 15.74 8.58 -21.62
N ILE A 292 16.36 8.47 -22.80
CA ILE A 292 17.78 8.14 -22.91
C ILE A 292 18.55 9.41 -22.53
N LYS A 293 19.30 9.35 -21.42
CA LYS A 293 20.46 10.20 -21.20
C LYS A 293 21.69 9.31 -21.20
#